data_AF-T1GYR5-F1
#
_entry.id   AF-T1GYR5-F1
#
_cell.length_a   1.000
_cell.length_b   1.000
_cell.length_c   1.000
_cell.angle_alpha   90.00
_cell.angle_beta   90.00
_cell.angle_gamma   90.00
#
_symmetry.space_group_name_H-M   'P 1'
#
loop_
_entity.id
_entity.type
_entity.pdbx_description
1 polymer ?
#
loop_
_entity_poly.entity_id
_entity_poly.type
_entity_poly.pdbx_seq_one_letter_code
_entity_poly.pdbx_strand_id
1 'polypeptide(L)'
;MATHSGLTRWQEFRSNNAEDLLTGEDFGSKHNKGPEEIWYQRAVEQHLSKEDSFVFSVPFDAVEKSSEIIVTASQAIFHTEKRFKAPAAVVGFQFKHAALVSIFKNITSSVNILNYIVL
;
A
#
# COMPACT_ATOMS: atom_id res chain seq x y z
N MET A 1 -1.56 0.44 -10.03
CA MET A 1 -2.74 -0.41 -10.29
C MET A 1 -2.30 -1.66 -11.01
N ALA A 2 -2.72 -2.84 -10.57
CA ALA A 2 -2.58 -4.09 -11.31
C ALA A 2 -3.95 -4.67 -11.67
N THR A 3 -4.12 -5.09 -12.91
CA THR A 3 -5.36 -5.71 -13.39
C THR A 3 -5.30 -7.23 -13.30
N HIS A 4 -6.47 -7.87 -13.37
CA HIS A 4 -6.55 -9.33 -13.45
C HIS A 4 -5.86 -9.92 -14.70
N SER A 5 -5.59 -9.13 -15.74
CA SER A 5 -4.85 -9.58 -16.93
C SER A 5 -3.33 -9.61 -16.74
N GLY A 6 -2.83 -9.26 -15.56
CA GLY A 6 -1.40 -9.13 -15.26
C GLY A 6 -0.79 -7.77 -15.61
N LEU A 7 -1.56 -6.84 -16.19
CA LEU A 7 -1.03 -5.52 -16.51
C LEU A 7 -0.92 -4.66 -15.25
N THR A 8 0.31 -4.31 -14.88
CA THR A 8 0.60 -3.36 -13.79
C THR A 8 1.01 -2.02 -14.37
N ARG A 9 0.27 -0.97 -14.03
CA ARG A 9 0.62 0.43 -14.30
C ARG A 9 1.05 1.09 -13.00
N TRP A 10 2.26 1.61 -12.99
CA TRP A 10 2.85 2.31 -11.86
C TRP A 10 3.22 3.75 -12.26
N GLN A 11 3.06 4.67 -11.33
CA GLN A 11 3.44 6.07 -11.51
C GLN A 11 4.25 6.50 -10.29
N GLU A 12 5.50 6.90 -10.53
CA GLU A 12 6.33 7.52 -9.52
C GLU A 12 6.04 9.02 -9.45
N PHE A 13 5.75 9.53 -8.26
CA PHE A 13 5.68 10.96 -8.01
C PHE A 13 7.05 11.44 -7.53
N ARG A 14 7.86 11.95 -8.47
CA ARG A 14 9.15 12.56 -8.16
C ARG A 14 8.94 13.99 -7.70
N SER A 15 9.45 14.35 -6.52
CA SER A 15 9.58 15.75 -6.14
C SER A 15 10.71 16.36 -6.98
N ASN A 16 10.55 17.60 -7.44
CA ASN A 16 11.42 18.29 -8.40
C ASN A 16 12.92 18.42 -8.02
N ASN A 17 13.35 17.85 -6.88
CA ASN A 17 14.69 18.02 -6.31
C ASN A 17 15.50 16.72 -6.14
N ALA A 18 15.20 15.64 -6.88
CA ALA A 18 16.06 14.47 -6.83
C ALA A 18 16.23 13.83 -8.21
N GLU A 19 17.39 14.07 -8.81
CA GLU A 19 18.05 13.11 -9.72
C GLU A 19 18.52 11.87 -8.94
N ASP A 20 17.67 11.30 -8.10
CA ASP A 20 17.92 9.94 -7.63
C ASP A 20 17.44 9.01 -8.74
N LEU A 21 18.35 8.75 -9.67
CA LEU A 21 18.27 7.61 -10.57
C LEU A 21 18.16 6.37 -9.68
N LEU A 22 16.92 5.93 -9.39
CA LEU A 22 16.68 4.57 -8.96
C LEU A 22 17.18 3.68 -10.11
N THR A 23 18.41 3.19 -10.01
CA THR A 23 19.03 2.22 -10.92
C THR A 23 18.43 0.83 -10.76
N GLY A 24 17.17 0.75 -10.31
CA GLY A 24 16.42 -0.45 -10.05
C GLY A 24 15.28 -0.61 -11.02
N GLU A 25 14.80 -1.84 -11.14
CA GLU A 25 13.58 -2.15 -11.88
C GLU A 25 12.39 -1.41 -11.22
N ASP A 26 11.66 -0.62 -12.01
CA ASP A 26 10.44 0.06 -11.57
C ASP A 26 9.44 -0.96 -10.99
N PHE A 27 8.65 -0.56 -9.99
CA PHE A 27 7.67 -1.43 -9.34
C PHE A 27 6.73 -2.07 -10.38
N GLY A 28 6.33 -1.30 -11.40
CA GLY A 28 5.48 -1.79 -12.47
C GLY A 28 6.11 -2.93 -13.28
N SER A 29 7.40 -2.81 -13.61
CA SER A 29 8.15 -3.86 -14.32
C SER A 29 8.36 -5.11 -13.46
N LYS A 30 8.73 -4.92 -12.19
CA LYS A 30 8.98 -6.04 -11.26
C LYS A 30 7.73 -6.84 -10.95
N HIS A 31 6.60 -6.14 -10.76
CA HIS A 31 5.33 -6.74 -10.37
C HIS A 31 4.36 -6.83 -11.56
N ASN A 32 4.84 -7.37 -12.68
CA ASN A 32 4.10 -7.48 -13.94
C ASN A 32 3.18 -8.71 -14.04
N LYS A 33 2.95 -9.41 -12.93
CA LYS A 33 2.05 -10.57 -12.83
C LYS A 33 1.03 -10.41 -11.71
N GLY A 34 0.24 -9.33 -11.75
CA GLY A 34 -0.72 -8.95 -10.71
C GLY A 34 -1.35 -10.12 -9.93
N PRO A 35 -2.15 -11.02 -10.56
CA PRO A 35 -2.80 -12.13 -9.86
C PRO A 35 -1.88 -13.14 -9.15
N GLU A 36 -0.62 -13.24 -9.56
CA GLU A 36 0.38 -14.13 -8.95
C GLU A 36 1.08 -13.47 -7.74
N GLU A 37 0.94 -12.14 -7.58
CA GLU A 37 1.57 -11.40 -6.49
C GLU A 37 0.84 -11.58 -5.16
N ILE A 38 1.58 -11.80 -4.08
CA ILE A 38 1.00 -12.00 -2.74
C ILE A 38 0.19 -10.79 -2.30
N TRP A 39 0.69 -9.57 -2.53
CA TRP A 39 -0.03 -8.35 -2.15
C TRP A 39 -1.35 -8.18 -2.90
N TYR A 40 -1.46 -8.72 -4.12
CA TYR A 40 -2.70 -8.73 -4.91
C TYR A 40 -3.68 -9.74 -4.32
N GLN A 41 -3.23 -10.98 -4.10
CA GLN A 41 -4.06 -12.06 -3.55
C GLN A 41 -4.63 -11.67 -2.18
N ARG A 42 -3.80 -11.12 -1.30
CA ARG A 42 -4.23 -10.67 0.04
C ARG A 42 -5.22 -9.54 -0.01
N ALA A 43 -5.08 -8.59 -0.94
CA ALA A 43 -6.07 -7.52 -1.11
C ALA A 43 -7.43 -8.09 -1.56
N VAL A 44 -7.43 -9.07 -2.46
CA VAL A 44 -8.65 -9.75 -2.94
C VAL A 44 -9.30 -10.54 -1.80
N GLU A 45 -8.52 -11.31 -1.02
CA GLU A 45 -9.01 -12.04 0.16
C GLU A 45 -9.60 -11.10 1.22
N GLN A 46 -8.90 -10.00 1.51
CA GLN A 46 -9.32 -9.03 2.51
C GLN A 46 -10.64 -8.36 2.12
N HIS A 47 -10.87 -8.07 0.83
CA HIS A 47 -12.13 -7.50 0.36
C HIS A 47 -13.33 -8.38 0.70
N LEU A 48 -13.17 -9.70 0.61
CA LEU A 48 -14.24 -10.64 0.95
C LEU A 48 -14.61 -10.61 2.44
N SER A 49 -13.66 -10.20 3.30
CA SER A 49 -13.89 -10.04 4.74
C SER A 49 -14.41 -8.64 5.09
N LYS A 50 -13.84 -7.59 4.48
CA LYS A 50 -14.22 -6.19 4.70
C LYS A 50 -13.83 -5.34 3.49
N GLU A 51 -14.83 -5.00 2.70
CA GLU A 51 -14.70 -4.39 1.36
C GLU A 51 -13.82 -3.12 1.32
N ASP A 52 -13.93 -2.26 2.33
CA ASP A 52 -13.23 -0.96 2.35
C ASP A 52 -11.85 -1.01 3.03
N SER A 53 -11.27 -2.21 3.20
CA SER A 53 -9.99 -2.35 3.91
C SER A 53 -8.80 -2.28 2.99
N PHE A 54 -7.76 -1.60 3.45
CA PHE A 54 -6.41 -1.73 2.91
C PHE A 54 -5.68 -2.89 3.56
N VAL A 55 -4.87 -3.59 2.75
CA VAL A 55 -3.82 -4.51 3.19
C VAL A 55 -2.48 -3.78 3.12
N PHE A 56 -1.71 -3.84 4.21
CA PHE A 56 -0.37 -3.26 4.28
C PHE A 56 0.66 -4.38 4.24
N SER A 57 1.45 -4.44 3.16
CA SER A 57 2.54 -5.40 2.99
C SER A 57 3.88 -4.75 3.33
N VAL A 58 4.65 -5.43 4.17
CA VAL A 58 5.99 -5.02 4.60
C VAL A 58 7.02 -5.94 3.94
N PRO A 59 8.16 -5.41 3.43
CA PRO A 59 9.23 -6.23 2.89
C PRO A 59 9.72 -7.25 3.91
N PHE A 60 10.05 -8.46 3.46
CA PHE A 60 10.50 -9.54 4.35
C PHE A 60 11.81 -9.20 5.08
N ASP A 61 12.69 -8.44 4.43
CA ASP A 61 14.00 -8.00 4.91
C ASP A 61 13.95 -6.64 5.65
N ALA A 62 12.76 -6.19 6.08
CA ALA A 62 12.58 -4.88 6.71
C ALA A 62 13.41 -4.68 8.00
N VAL A 63 13.73 -5.76 8.73
CA VAL A 63 14.55 -5.70 9.95
C VAL A 63 15.99 -5.24 9.64
N GLU A 64 16.51 -5.60 8.47
CA GLU A 64 17.89 -5.27 8.06
C GLU A 64 17.98 -3.85 7.48
N LYS A 65 16.89 -3.34 6.90
CA LYS A 65 16.81 -2.08 6.15
C LYS A 65 16.20 -0.93 6.94
N SER A 66 16.58 -0.77 8.20
CA SER A 66 15.92 0.09 9.21
C SER A 66 15.50 1.51 8.78
N SER A 67 16.16 2.13 7.79
CA SER A 67 15.84 3.47 7.26
C SER A 67 15.06 3.50 5.93
N GLU A 68 14.87 2.36 5.25
CA GLU A 68 14.36 2.28 3.88
C GLU A 68 13.14 1.35 3.73
N ILE A 69 12.44 1.08 4.83
CA ILE A 69 11.24 0.24 4.79
C ILE A 69 10.15 0.95 3.98
N ILE A 70 9.87 0.43 2.78
CA ILE A 70 8.77 0.84 1.92
C ILE A 70 7.59 -0.10 2.16
N VAL A 71 6.45 0.46 2.59
CA VAL A 71 5.21 -0.30 2.79
C VAL A 71 4.34 -0.15 1.55
N THR A 72 3.81 -1.27 1.06
CA THR A 72 2.81 -1.28 -0.02
C THR A 72 1.42 -1.38 0.60
N ALA A 73 0.60 -0.34 0.42
CA ALA A 73 -0.83 -0.38 0.74
C ALA A 73 -1.62 -0.79 -0.49
N SER A 74 -2.47 -1.79 -0.36
CA SER A 74 -3.24 -2.38 -1.46
C SER A 74 -4.71 -2.53 -1.09
N GLN A 75 -5.60 -2.28 -2.05
CA GLN A 75 -7.04 -2.49 -1.92
C GLN A 75 -7.57 -3.10 -3.22
N ALA A 76 -8.40 -4.13 -3.11
CA ALA A 76 -9.01 -4.74 -4.28
C ALA A 76 -10.21 -3.92 -4.76
N ILE A 77 -10.39 -3.90 -6.08
CA ILE A 77 -11.54 -3.31 -6.76
C ILE A 77 -12.32 -4.46 -7.36
N PHE A 78 -13.58 -4.59 -6.94
CA PHE A 78 -14.49 -5.60 -7.45
C PHE A 78 -15.50 -4.99 -8.41
N HIS A 79 -15.76 -5.70 -9.50
CA HIS A 79 -16.90 -5.43 -10.35
C HIS A 79 -18.05 -6.35 -9.93
N THR A 80 -19.25 -5.78 -9.84
CA THR A 80 -20.47 -6.53 -9.50
C THR A 80 -21.48 -6.36 -10.63
N GLU A 81 -21.93 -7.48 -11.19
CA GLU A 81 -23.00 -7.54 -12.18
C GLU A 81 -24.09 -8.51 -11.69
N LYS A 82 -25.27 -7.97 -11.36
CA LYS A 82 -26.39 -8.72 -10.77
C LYS A 82 -25.96 -9.48 -9.50
N ARG A 83 -25.83 -10.80 -9.60
CA ARG A 83 -25.42 -11.72 -8.53
C ARG A 83 -23.96 -12.15 -8.62
N PHE A 84 -23.25 -11.74 -9.67
CA PHE A 84 -21.87 -12.09 -9.90
C PHE A 84 -20.97 -10.96 -9.40
N LYS A 85 -19.91 -11.34 -8.69
CA LYS A 85 -18.91 -10.41 -8.16
C LYS A 85 -17.54 -11.01 -8.42
N ALA A 86 -16.65 -10.21 -9.00
CA ALA A 86 -15.30 -10.66 -9.37
C ALA A 86 -14.28 -9.53 -9.16
N PRO A 87 -13.03 -9.86 -8.79
CA PRO A 87 -11.97 -8.87 -8.69
C PRO A 87 -11.61 -8.36 -10.09
N ALA A 88 -11.71 -7.04 -10.29
CA ALA A 88 -11.34 -6.39 -11.54
C ALA A 88 -9.88 -5.95 -11.55
N ALA A 89 -9.40 -5.43 -10.42
CA ALA A 89 -8.05 -4.91 -10.24
C ALA A 89 -7.68 -4.81 -8.76
N VAL A 90 -6.42 -4.54 -8.48
CA VAL A 90 -5.93 -4.07 -7.18
C VAL A 90 -5.26 -2.71 -7.39
N VAL A 91 -5.70 -1.73 -6.59
CA VAL A 91 -5.08 -0.41 -6.52
C VAL A 91 -4.21 -0.34 -5.28
N GLY A 92 -3.24 0.56 -5.31
CA GLY A 92 -2.32 0.70 -4.19
C GLY A 92 -1.31 1.80 -4.42
N PHE A 93 -0.58 2.09 -3.35
CA PHE A 93 0.51 3.06 -3.33
C PHE A 93 1.58 2.59 -2.34
N GLN A 94 2.78 3.13 -2.51
CA GLN A 94 3.90 2.88 -1.61
C GLN A 94 4.21 4.12 -0.79
N PHE A 95 4.59 3.92 0.47
CA PHE A 95 5.06 4.99 1.34
C PHE A 95 6.20 4.52 2.23
N LYS A 96 7.05 5.47 2.64
CA LYS A 96 8.12 5.21 3.60
C LYS A 96 7.51 4.99 4.98
N HIS A 97 7.80 3.87 5.63
CA HIS A 97 7.37 3.61 7.00
C HIS A 97 7.77 4.75 7.96
N ALA A 98 8.99 5.27 7.82
CA ALA A 98 9.46 6.41 8.62
C ALA A 98 8.60 7.68 8.46
N ALA A 99 8.06 7.93 7.26
CA ALA A 99 7.16 9.06 7.03
C ALA A 99 5.83 8.86 7.77
N LEU A 100 5.26 7.65 7.73
CA LEU A 100 4.07 7.31 8.50
C LEU A 100 4.31 7.46 10.00
N VAL A 101 5.45 6.98 10.52
CA VAL A 101 5.83 7.14 11.94
C VAL A 101 5.92 8.62 12.33
N SER A 102 6.51 9.46 11.47
CA SER A 102 6.60 10.90 11.70
C SER A 102 5.23 11.55 11.78
N ILE A 103 4.35 11.26 10.82
CA ILE A 103 2.97 11.76 10.79
C ILE A 103 2.20 11.28 12.03
N PHE A 104 2.32 10.00 12.38
CA PHE A 104 1.66 9.42 13.54
C PHE A 104 2.09 10.11 14.84
N LYS A 105 3.42 10.26 15.05
CA LYS A 105 3.94 10.95 16.23
C LYS A 105 3.48 12.40 16.29
N ASN A 106 3.48 13.11 15.17
CA ASN A 106 3.01 14.50 15.12
C ASN A 106 1.52 14.60 15.53
N ILE A 107 0.66 13.77 14.93
CA ILE A 107 -0.78 13.75 15.24
C ILE A 107 -1.02 13.35 16.70
N THR A 108 -0.38 12.29 17.18
CA THR A 108 -0.61 11.79 18.55
C THR A 108 0.01 12.66 19.64
N SER A 109 1.14 13.32 19.37
CA SER A 109 1.74 14.28 20.32
C SER A 109 0.87 15.54 20.49
N SER A 110 0.00 15.82 19.52
CA SER A 110 -0.94 16.95 19.57
C SER A 110 -2.19 16.67 20.43
N VAL A 111 -2.41 15.42 20.85
CA VAL A 111 -3.54 15.04 21.71
C VAL A 111 -3.15 15.22 23.17
N ASN A 112 -3.53 16.34 23.77
CA ASN A 112 -3.40 16.56 25.22
C ASN A 112 -4.34 15.60 25.97
N ILE A 113 -3.77 14.57 26.60
CA ILE A 113 -4.46 13.58 27.46
C ILE A 113 -5.02 14.21 28.76
N LEU A 114 -4.79 15.51 28.99
CA LEU A 114 -5.19 16.21 30.22
C LEU A 114 -6.70 16.39 30.42
N ASN A 115 -7.55 16.10 29.43
CA ASN A 115 -9.02 16.25 29.57
C ASN A 115 -9.77 14.97 29.98
N TYR A 116 -9.08 13.86 30.28
CA TYR A 116 -9.71 12.61 30.75
C TYR A 116 -9.44 12.27 32.23
N ILE A 117 -8.76 13.15 32.98
CA ILE A 117 -8.52 12.97 34.42
C ILE A 117 -9.07 14.19 35.18
N VAL A 118 -10.38 14.38 35.12
CA VAL A 118 -11.13 15.00 36.23
C VAL A 118 -12.45 14.23 36.33
N LEU A 119 -12.43 13.17 37.15
CA LEU A 119 -13.62 12.62 37.81
C LEU A 119 -13.89 13.48 39.05
#